data_AF-A0A498IMW7-F1
#
_entry.id   AF-A0A498IMW7-F1
#
_cell.length_a   1.000
_cell.length_b   1.000
_cell.length_c   1.000
_cell.angle_alpha   90.00
_cell.angle_beta   90.00
_cell.angle_gamma   90.00
#
_symmetry.space_group_name_H-M   'P 1'
#
loop_
_entity.id
_entity.type
_entity.pdbx_description
1 polymer ?
#
loop_
_entity_poly.entity_id
_entity_poly.type
_entity_poly.pdbx_seq_one_letter_code
_entity_poly.pdbx_strand_id
1 'polypeptide(L)'
;MEIARLSAARTALSELSNSFGISCKSVKVVAENEAKQNLNVLCDKKRIPKPTYNIEKPSGPAHEKRFVSSVEIATLELKMMGDERSTIKDAENSAAALMIVGLLQSNTMTNTKEAANSRIGYFPSVLYRLWVMIRWLTRLLVFCFKGISLLVIFFTVVKLVIG
;
A
#
# COMPACT_ATOMS: atom_id res chain seq x y z
N MET A 1 -19.82 -25.17 -8.06
CA MET A 1 -18.36 -25.00 -8.15
C MET A 1 -17.83 -23.87 -7.26
N GLU A 2 -18.55 -22.75 -7.12
CA GLU A 2 -18.10 -21.59 -6.32
C GLU A 2 -17.87 -21.89 -4.83
N ILE A 3 -18.73 -22.71 -4.20
CA ILE A 3 -18.61 -23.04 -2.76
C ILE A 3 -17.27 -23.75 -2.47
N ALA A 4 -16.84 -24.65 -3.35
CA ALA A 4 -15.57 -25.37 -3.22
C ALA A 4 -14.34 -24.45 -3.43
N ARG A 5 -14.45 -23.45 -4.31
CA ARG A 5 -13.38 -22.44 -4.48
C ARG A 5 -13.27 -21.52 -3.27
N LEU A 6 -14.42 -21.13 -2.72
CA LEU A 6 -14.49 -20.27 -1.55
C LEU A 6 -13.92 -20.98 -0.31
N SER A 7 -14.25 -22.25 -0.10
CA SER A 7 -13.68 -23.04 0.99
C SER A 7 -12.17 -23.20 0.86
N ALA A 8 -11.67 -23.51 -0.34
CA ALA A 8 -10.23 -23.62 -0.60
C ALA A 8 -9.48 -22.29 -0.33
N ALA A 9 -10.05 -21.16 -0.77
CA ALA A 9 -9.49 -19.84 -0.52
C ALA A 9 -9.43 -19.51 0.98
N ARG A 10 -10.46 -19.88 1.75
CA ARG A 10 -10.48 -19.69 3.21
C ARG A 10 -9.42 -20.53 3.92
N THR A 11 -9.25 -21.79 3.52
CA THR A 11 -8.23 -22.67 4.11
C THR A 11 -6.83 -22.11 3.86
N ALA A 12 -6.52 -21.73 2.62
CA ALA A 12 -5.23 -21.13 2.28
C ALA A 12 -4.96 -19.83 3.08
N LEU A 13 -5.98 -18.98 3.24
CA LEU A 13 -5.88 -17.77 4.07
C LEU A 13 -5.60 -18.09 5.55
N SER A 14 -6.23 -19.14 6.10
CA SER A 14 -6.01 -19.55 7.48
C SER A 14 -4.61 -20.11 7.72
N GLU A 15 -4.08 -20.90 6.79
CA GLU A 15 -2.71 -21.42 6.87
C GLU A 15 -1.68 -20.30 6.75
N LEU A 16 -1.90 -19.37 5.82
CA LEU A 16 -1.07 -18.18 5.64
C LEU A 16 -1.05 -17.32 6.92
N SER A 17 -2.22 -17.07 7.49
CA SER A 17 -2.40 -16.35 8.76
C SER A 17 -1.59 -16.96 9.89
N ASN A 18 -1.65 -18.28 10.04
CA ASN A 18 -0.89 -19.00 11.07
C ASN A 18 0.62 -18.91 10.82
N SER A 19 1.06 -19.01 9.56
CA SER A 19 2.48 -18.93 9.20
C SER A 19 3.12 -17.56 9.52
N PHE A 20 2.36 -16.47 9.39
CA PHE A 20 2.84 -15.12 9.69
C PHE A 20 2.65 -14.70 11.16
N GLY A 21 2.14 -15.59 12.03
CA GLY A 21 1.84 -15.24 13.42
C GLY A 21 0.74 -14.17 13.56
N ILE A 22 -0.03 -13.94 12.49
CA ILE A 22 -1.13 -12.98 12.50
C ILE A 22 -2.35 -13.73 13.03
N SER A 23 -2.79 -13.42 14.26
CA SER A 23 -4.07 -13.92 14.76
C SER A 23 -5.21 -13.23 13.99
N CYS A 24 -5.59 -13.78 12.83
CA CYS A 24 -6.59 -13.21 11.92
C CYS A 24 -8.04 -13.35 12.42
N LYS A 25 -8.30 -13.33 13.73
CA LYS A 25 -9.68 -13.33 14.23
C LYS A 25 -10.46 -12.05 13.85
N SER A 26 -9.78 -11.03 13.31
CA SER A 26 -10.42 -9.77 12.92
C SER A 26 -9.84 -9.09 11.67
N VAL A 27 -9.08 -9.77 10.83
CA VAL A 27 -8.78 -9.23 9.49
C VAL A 27 -10.01 -9.43 8.62
N LYS A 28 -11.06 -8.62 8.85
CA LYS A 28 -11.97 -8.31 7.76
C LYS A 28 -11.08 -7.75 6.67
N VAL A 29 -11.06 -8.41 5.52
CA VAL A 29 -10.51 -7.83 4.29
C VAL A 29 -11.17 -6.47 4.16
N VAL A 30 -10.46 -5.41 4.54
CA VAL A 30 -11.00 -4.06 4.50
C VAL A 30 -11.09 -3.75 3.03
N ALA A 31 -12.31 -3.71 2.52
CA ALA A 31 -12.54 -3.24 1.18
C ALA A 31 -11.93 -1.83 1.10
N GLU A 32 -10.93 -1.66 0.23
CA GLU A 32 -10.10 -0.46 0.21
C GLU A 32 -10.95 0.80 0.01
N ASN A 33 -12.04 0.68 -0.75
CA ASN A 33 -13.04 1.72 -0.97
C ASN A 33 -13.70 2.29 0.29
N GLU A 34 -13.73 1.54 1.40
CA GLU A 34 -14.34 1.92 2.68
C GLU A 34 -13.31 2.11 3.80
N ALA A 35 -12.01 2.02 3.48
CA ALA A 35 -10.95 2.02 4.48
C ALA A 35 -10.90 3.32 5.31
N LYS A 36 -11.15 4.49 4.69
CA LYS A 36 -11.20 5.77 5.42
C LYS A 36 -12.29 5.79 6.50
N GLN A 37 -13.48 5.28 6.17
CA GLN A 37 -14.59 5.19 7.12
C GLN A 37 -14.30 4.16 8.21
N ASN A 38 -13.77 2.99 7.82
CA ASN A 38 -13.41 1.94 8.76
C ASN A 38 -12.31 2.36 9.74
N LEU A 39 -11.35 3.19 9.29
CA LEU A 39 -10.31 3.72 10.17
C LEU A 39 -10.91 4.68 11.21
N ASN A 40 -11.85 5.54 10.83
CA ASN A 40 -12.52 6.42 11.78
C ASN A 40 -13.29 5.63 12.84
N VAL A 41 -14.09 4.65 12.43
CA VAL A 41 -14.83 3.76 13.35
C VAL A 41 -13.85 3.03 14.29
N LEU A 42 -12.70 2.59 13.78
CA LEU A 42 -11.67 1.95 14.58
C LEU A 42 -11.04 2.92 15.58
N CYS A 43 -10.76 4.16 15.18
CA CYS A 43 -10.23 5.19 16.07
C CYS A 43 -11.22 5.53 17.18
N ASP A 44 -12.51 5.71 16.84
CA ASP A 44 -13.58 5.97 17.79
C ASP A 44 -13.69 4.84 18.82
N LYS A 45 -13.66 3.58 18.36
CA LYS A 45 -13.72 2.40 19.23
C LYS A 45 -12.52 2.29 20.17
N LYS A 46 -11.33 2.65 19.69
CA LYS A 46 -10.07 2.58 20.46
C LYS A 46 -9.75 3.87 21.22
N ARG A 47 -10.62 4.88 21.18
CA ARG A 47 -10.39 6.22 21.74
C ARG A 47 -9.09 6.87 21.26
N ILE A 48 -8.73 6.58 20.00
CA ILE A 48 -7.60 7.21 19.32
C ILE A 48 -8.13 8.50 18.67
N PRO A 49 -7.36 9.61 18.69
CA PRO A 49 -7.77 10.82 17.99
C PRO A 49 -7.99 10.60 16.50
N LYS A 50 -8.80 11.48 15.91
CA LYS A 50 -9.12 11.38 14.49
C LYS A 50 -7.85 11.46 13.64
N PRO A 51 -7.71 10.57 12.64
CA PRO A 51 -6.59 10.59 11.72
C PRO A 51 -6.63 11.85 10.85
N THR A 52 -5.46 12.44 10.60
CA THR A 52 -5.28 13.58 9.70
C THR A 52 -4.75 13.09 8.37
N TYR A 53 -5.32 13.57 7.26
CA TYR A 53 -4.91 13.18 5.91
C TYR A 53 -4.23 14.34 5.20
N ASN A 54 -3.12 14.07 4.54
CA ASN A 54 -2.33 15.05 3.80
C ASN A 54 -1.99 14.52 2.40
N ILE A 55 -2.19 15.32 1.36
CA ILE A 55 -1.80 14.97 -0.01
C ILE A 55 -0.33 15.33 -0.23
N GLU A 56 0.52 14.35 -0.50
CA GLU A 56 1.98 14.51 -0.53
C GLU A 56 2.52 15.16 -1.82
N LYS A 57 1.71 15.18 -2.90
CA LYS A 57 1.74 16.05 -4.11
C LYS A 57 1.02 15.32 -5.25
N PRO A 58 0.26 16.01 -6.11
CA PRO A 58 -0.24 15.43 -7.35
C PRO A 58 0.91 15.21 -8.34
N SER A 59 0.94 14.05 -8.98
CA SER A 59 1.89 13.64 -10.02
C SER A 59 1.15 13.39 -11.33
N GLY A 60 1.87 13.32 -12.44
CA GLY A 60 1.33 12.99 -13.76
C GLY A 60 0.79 14.19 -14.57
N PRO A 61 0.54 13.99 -15.87
CA PRO A 61 0.02 15.02 -16.76
C PRO A 61 -1.42 15.38 -16.42
N ALA A 62 -1.91 16.53 -16.90
CA ALA A 62 -3.24 17.03 -16.55
C ALA A 62 -4.39 16.06 -16.87
N HIS A 63 -4.22 15.21 -17.88
CA HIS A 63 -5.16 14.18 -18.31
C HIS A 63 -5.00 12.83 -17.58
N GLU A 64 -3.94 12.64 -16.79
CA GLU A 64 -3.68 11.43 -16.02
C GLU A 64 -3.08 11.81 -14.65
N LYS A 65 -3.82 12.65 -13.93
CA LYS A 65 -3.40 13.07 -12.58
C LYS A 65 -3.42 11.88 -11.64
N ARG A 66 -2.39 11.82 -10.81
CA ARG A 66 -2.17 10.79 -9.82
C ARG A 66 -1.93 11.43 -8.47
N PHE A 67 -2.48 10.85 -7.43
CA PHE A 67 -2.47 11.39 -6.08
C PHE A 67 -1.90 10.35 -5.13
N VAL A 68 -1.10 10.83 -4.18
CA VAL A 68 -0.64 10.05 -3.05
C VAL A 68 -1.08 10.78 -1.78
N SER A 69 -1.72 10.06 -0.88
CA SER A 69 -2.12 10.57 0.43
C SER A 69 -1.26 9.94 1.52
N SER A 70 -0.96 10.72 2.55
CA SER A 70 -0.51 10.22 3.83
C SER A 70 -1.61 10.37 4.88
N VAL A 71 -1.57 9.52 5.89
CA VAL A 71 -2.44 9.55 7.06
C VAL A 71 -1.59 9.53 8.32
N GLU A 72 -1.92 10.38 9.28
CA GLU A 72 -1.17 10.58 10.50
C GLU A 72 -2.10 10.55 11.72
N ILE A 73 -1.65 9.91 12.80
CA ILE A 73 -2.35 9.88 14.08
C ILE A 73 -1.41 10.51 15.12
N ALA A 74 -1.75 11.71 15.58
CA ALA A 74 -0.90 12.53 16.44
C ALA A 74 -0.43 11.81 17.72
N THR A 75 -1.29 10.98 18.34
CA THR A 75 -0.96 10.28 19.59
C THR A 75 0.07 9.18 19.43
N LEU A 76 0.21 8.62 18.22
CA LEU A 76 1.07 7.46 17.99
C LEU A 76 2.35 7.82 17.24
N GLU A 77 2.50 9.08 16.80
CA GLU A 77 3.54 9.53 15.85
C GLU A 77 3.64 8.61 14.62
N LEU A 78 2.52 7.94 14.30
CA LEU A 78 2.43 7.02 13.18
C LEU A 78 1.95 7.79 11.97
N LYS A 79 2.78 7.77 10.93
CA LYS A 79 2.44 8.28 9.60
C LYS A 79 2.56 7.15 8.59
N MET A 80 1.49 6.92 7.84
CA MET A 80 1.45 5.94 6.75
C MET A 80 1.15 6.64 5.44
N MET A 81 1.86 6.25 4.38
CA MET A 81 1.67 6.80 3.04
C MET A 81 1.04 5.72 2.16
N GLY A 82 -0.09 6.06 1.54
CA GLY A 82 -0.84 5.17 0.66
C GLY A 82 -0.21 5.01 -0.71
N ASP A 83 -0.84 4.17 -1.53
CA ASP A 83 -0.47 4.01 -2.92
C ASP A 83 -0.96 5.16 -3.80
N GLU A 84 -0.32 5.27 -4.96
CA GLU A 84 -0.68 6.24 -5.98
C GLU A 84 -2.01 5.83 -6.63
N ARG A 85 -2.97 6.75 -6.63
CA ARG A 85 -4.32 6.54 -7.19
C ARG A 85 -4.73 7.68 -8.11
N SER A 86 -5.68 7.41 -9.00
CA SER A 86 -6.22 8.41 -9.93
C SER A 86 -7.12 9.45 -9.24
N THR A 87 -7.68 9.11 -8.07
CA THR A 87 -8.53 10.02 -7.30
C THR A 87 -7.97 10.24 -5.89
N ILE A 88 -8.24 11.41 -5.33
CA ILE A 88 -7.85 11.76 -3.95
C ILE A 88 -8.51 10.80 -2.96
N LYS A 89 -9.80 10.51 -3.16
CA LYS A 89 -10.56 9.61 -2.29
C LYS A 89 -9.90 8.23 -2.22
N ASP A 90 -9.52 7.67 -3.36
CA ASP A 90 -8.86 6.36 -3.39
C ASP A 90 -7.46 6.40 -2.78
N ALA A 91 -6.73 7.51 -2.94
CA ALA A 91 -5.43 7.70 -2.32
C ALA A 91 -5.52 7.74 -0.79
N GLU A 92 -6.50 8.47 -0.25
CA GLU A 92 -6.77 8.52 1.19
C GLU A 92 -7.21 7.16 1.73
N ASN A 93 -8.09 6.47 1.01
CA ASN A 93 -8.54 5.12 1.32
C ASN A 93 -7.37 4.13 1.38
N SER A 94 -6.46 4.20 0.40
CA SER A 94 -5.25 3.39 0.38
C SER A 94 -4.36 3.63 1.60
N ALA A 95 -4.14 4.91 1.96
CA ALA A 95 -3.39 5.27 3.16
C ALA A 95 -4.07 4.76 4.45
N ALA A 96 -5.40 4.89 4.52
CA ALA A 96 -6.20 4.42 5.66
C ALA A 96 -6.13 2.90 5.83
N ALA A 97 -6.16 2.13 4.74
CA ALA A 97 -6.07 0.68 4.78
C ALA A 97 -4.75 0.22 5.42
N LEU A 98 -3.62 0.84 5.02
CA LEU A 98 -2.31 0.55 5.61
C LEU A 98 -2.24 0.93 7.08
N MET A 99 -2.83 2.07 7.47
CA MET A 99 -2.90 2.48 8.87
C MET A 99 -3.73 1.50 9.71
N ILE A 100 -4.87 1.00 9.21
CA ILE A 100 -5.68 -0.01 9.91
C ILE A 100 -4.84 -1.27 10.16
N VAL A 101 -4.12 -1.75 9.15
CA VAL A 101 -3.26 -2.93 9.28
C VAL A 101 -2.18 -2.70 10.34
N GLY A 102 -1.50 -1.54 10.29
CA GLY A 102 -0.49 -1.17 11.29
C GLY A 102 -1.06 -1.11 12.71
N LEU A 103 -2.25 -0.54 12.88
CA LEU A 103 -2.96 -0.48 14.17
C LEU A 103 -3.43 -1.86 14.64
N LEU A 104 -3.78 -2.78 13.76
CA LEU A 104 -4.17 -4.14 14.15
C LEU A 104 -2.95 -4.96 14.58
N GLN A 105 -1.84 -4.85 13.86
CA GLN A 105 -0.58 -5.53 14.17
C GLN A 105 0.01 -5.07 15.52
N SER A 106 -0.05 -3.77 15.82
CA SER A 106 0.42 -3.25 17.10
C SER A 106 -0.37 -3.82 18.29
N ASN A 107 -1.68 -4.03 18.13
CA ASN A 107 -2.54 -4.57 19.20
C ASN A 107 -2.36 -6.09 19.41
N THR A 108 -1.96 -6.83 18.38
CA THR A 108 -1.65 -8.26 18.54
C THR A 108 -0.35 -8.49 19.32
N MET A 109 0.61 -7.55 19.22
CA MET A 109 1.89 -7.64 19.93
C MET A 109 1.80 -7.29 21.43
N THR A 110 0.84 -6.46 21.85
CA THR A 110 0.70 -6.06 23.26
C THR A 110 0.02 -7.11 24.16
N ASN A 111 -0.56 -8.17 23.60
CA ASN A 111 -1.23 -9.24 24.38
C ASN A 111 -0.27 -10.39 24.76
N THR A 112 0.90 -10.46 24.13
CA THR A 112 2.02 -11.35 24.49
C THR A 112 3.07 -10.50 25.21
N LYS A 113 3.13 -10.60 26.54
CA LYS A 113 4.03 -9.79 27.36
C LYS A 113 5.47 -10.20 27.10
N GLU A 114 6.32 -9.20 26.84
CA GLU A 114 7.78 -9.23 26.92
C GLU A 114 8.50 -10.36 26.16
N ALA A 115 8.91 -10.07 24.93
CA ALA A 115 10.21 -10.50 24.45
C ALA A 115 10.81 -9.41 23.56
N ALA A 116 11.72 -8.65 24.16
CA ALA A 116 12.62 -7.71 23.51
C ALA A 116 11.96 -6.54 22.76
N ASN A 117 12.05 -5.38 23.40
CA ASN A 117 12.59 -4.12 22.87
C ASN A 117 13.16 -4.15 21.42
N SER A 118 12.34 -4.50 20.44
CA SER A 118 12.61 -4.34 19.03
C SER A 118 11.65 -3.27 18.55
N ARG A 119 12.22 -2.24 17.94
CA ARG A 119 11.58 -1.02 17.46
C ARG A 119 10.56 -1.37 16.36
N ILE A 120 9.44 -1.98 16.72
CA ILE A 120 8.34 -2.27 15.79
C ILE A 120 7.50 -0.99 15.72
N GLY A 121 8.05 -0.06 14.96
CA GLY A 121 7.56 1.30 14.82
C GLY A 121 8.61 2.19 14.17
N TYR A 122 9.49 1.65 13.33
CA TYR A 122 10.38 2.48 12.52
C TYR A 122 10.68 1.78 11.20
N PHE A 123 9.83 2.02 10.20
CA PHE A 123 10.34 2.02 8.83
C PHE A 123 11.14 3.31 8.70
N PRO A 124 12.49 3.26 8.59
CA PRO A 124 13.26 4.46 8.35
C PRO A 124 12.69 5.12 7.11
N SER A 125 12.36 6.41 7.20
CA SER A 125 12.00 7.25 6.07
C SER A 125 12.98 7.07 4.89
N VAL A 126 14.21 6.65 5.16
CA VAL A 126 15.25 6.28 4.20
C VAL A 126 14.94 5.00 3.41
N LEU A 127 14.49 3.91 4.05
CA LEU A 127 14.14 2.66 3.36
C LEU A 127 12.83 2.78 2.59
N TYR A 128 11.87 3.54 3.11
CA TYR A 128 10.67 3.90 2.35
C TYR A 128 11.01 4.79 1.15
N ARG A 129 11.87 5.82 1.33
CA ARG A 129 12.40 6.61 0.21
C ARG A 129 13.16 5.73 -0.78
N LEU A 130 13.92 4.74 -0.32
CA LEU A 130 14.63 3.80 -1.17
C LEU A 130 13.67 2.90 -1.94
N TRP A 131 12.62 2.39 -1.30
CA TRP A 131 11.59 1.58 -1.95
C TRP A 131 10.77 2.39 -2.96
N VAL A 132 10.40 3.63 -2.62
CA VAL A 132 9.80 4.59 -3.56
C VAL A 132 10.77 4.87 -4.71
N MET A 133 12.05 5.11 -4.43
CA MET A 133 13.07 5.34 -5.46
C MET A 133 13.26 4.12 -6.37
N ILE A 134 13.25 2.90 -5.82
CA ILE A 134 13.30 1.63 -6.58
C ILE A 134 12.03 1.48 -7.44
N ARG A 135 10.87 1.86 -6.93
CA ARG A 135 9.60 1.87 -7.69
C ARG A 135 9.61 2.90 -8.83
N TRP A 136 10.21 4.06 -8.62
CA TRP A 136 10.41 5.06 -9.67
C TRP A 136 11.44 4.61 -10.71
N LEU A 137 12.55 4.00 -10.28
CA LEU A 137 13.58 3.41 -11.14
C LEU A 137 13.03 2.30 -12.02
N THR A 138 12.20 1.41 -11.47
CA THR A 138 11.55 0.34 -12.25
C THR A 138 10.57 0.92 -13.27
N ARG A 139 9.78 1.96 -12.92
CA ARG A 139 8.93 2.67 -13.89
C ARG A 139 9.74 3.40 -14.98
N LEU A 140 10.85 4.03 -14.62
CA LEU A 140 11.74 4.71 -15.57
C LEU A 140 12.39 3.71 -16.53
N LEU A 141 12.85 2.56 -16.01
CA LEU A 141 13.38 1.45 -16.81
C LEU A 141 12.35 0.91 -17.81
N VAL A 142 11.09 0.75 -17.40
CA VAL A 142 10.00 0.33 -18.31
C VAL A 142 9.76 1.37 -19.41
N PHE A 143 9.85 2.66 -19.10
CA PHE A 143 9.73 3.75 -20.09
C PHE A 143 10.88 3.73 -21.10
N CYS A 144 12.12 3.55 -20.63
CA CYS A 144 13.31 3.39 -21.49
C CYS A 144 13.20 2.17 -22.40
N PHE A 145 12.76 1.01 -21.88
CA PHE A 145 12.59 -0.20 -22.69
C PHE A 145 11.54 -0.03 -23.79
N LYS A 146 10.45 0.70 -23.52
CA LYS A 146 9.43 1.02 -24.52
C LYS A 146 9.99 1.88 -25.66
N GLY A 147 10.81 2.88 -25.33
CA GLY A 147 11.46 3.76 -26.31
C GLY A 147 12.56 3.08 -27.12
N ILE A 148 13.38 2.24 -26.49
CA ILE A 148 14.44 1.48 -27.16
C ILE A 148 13.85 0.48 -28.15
N SER A 149 12.76 -0.22 -27.78
CA SER A 149 12.05 -1.13 -28.68
C SER A 149 11.52 -0.43 -29.93
N LEU A 150 10.94 0.78 -29.78
CA LEU A 150 10.48 1.61 -30.90
C LEU A 150 11.63 2.06 -31.84
N LEU A 151 12.80 2.40 -31.28
CA LEU A 151 13.98 2.78 -32.07
C LEU A 151 14.54 1.59 -32.86
N VAL A 152 14.61 0.40 -32.27
CA VAL A 152 15.07 -0.80 -32.97
C VAL A 152 14.13 -1.18 -34.11
N ILE A 153 12.81 -1.09 -33.88
CA ILE A 153 11.79 -1.31 -34.92
C ILE A 153 11.91 -0.28 -36.04
N PHE A 154 12.13 0.99 -35.71
CA PHE A 154 12.30 2.04 -36.71
C PHE A 154 13.53 1.78 -37.59
N PHE A 155 14.67 1.42 -36.99
CA PHE A 155 15.90 1.12 -37.74
C PHE A 155 15.79 -0.14 -38.61
N THR A 156 15.10 -1.19 -38.17
CA THR A 156 14.87 -2.39 -39.00
C THR A 156 13.95 -2.09 -40.19
N VAL A 157 12.88 -1.30 -40.00
CA VAL A 157 11.99 -0.91 -41.11
C VAL A 157 12.71 -0.01 -42.13
N VAL A 158 13.50 0.96 -41.67
CA VAL A 158 14.29 1.83 -42.56
C VAL A 158 15.32 1.02 -43.36
N LYS A 159 15.99 0.05 -42.73
CA LYS A 159 16.92 -0.88 -43.41
C LYS A 159 16.23 -1.77 -44.46
N LEU A 160 14.95 -2.09 -44.28
CA LEU A 160 14.18 -2.91 -45.23
C LEU A 160 13.67 -2.11 -46.44
N VAL A 161 13.41 -0.81 -46.28
CA VAL A 161 12.90 0.07 -47.35
C VAL A 161 14.01 0.59 -48.25
N ILE A 162 15.23 0.75 -47.72
CA ILE A 162 16.38 1.32 -48.44
C ILE A 162 17.32 0.21 -48.97
N GLY A 163 17.12 -1.04 -48.53
CA GLY A 163 17.90 -2.21 -48.94
C GLY A 163 17.30 -2.95 -50.13
#